data_AF-A0A7R9LAK9-F1
#
_entry.id   AF-A0A7R9LAK9-F1
#
_cell.length_a   1.000
_cell.length_b   1.000
_cell.length_c   1.000
_cell.angle_alpha   90.00
_cell.angle_beta   90.00
_cell.angle_gamma   90.00
#
_symmetry.space_group_name_H-M   'P 1'
#
loop_
_entity.id
_entity.type
_entity.pdbx_description
1 polymer ?
#
loop_
_entity_poly.entity_id
_entity_poly.type
_entity_poly.pdbx_seq_one_letter_code
_entity_poly.pdbx_strand_id
1 'polypeptide(L)'
;MFFAAAVRITGPFVAMVRFMIMEDMRQFSIIYLVFLYGFSQAFFFLLKQPGQVDVIKHWRSSSHSHYHSSWMELFRMTLGAHEYEEIRNSYYHWLTQMFFVLFMILMPILLLNMLIAMMGNTYALVISESEREWTMQWAKILLELEKALSLKESKLFLSQYTLTIAPKTELEKPLTALMVIKKMSTSKAKKRKLAIDNWKL
;
A
#
# COMPACT_ATOMS: atom_id res chain seq x y z
N MET A 1 7.35 7.54 14.07
CA MET A 1 6.65 7.66 12.77
C MET A 1 5.82 8.94 12.58
N PHE A 2 5.60 9.79 13.60
CA PHE A 2 4.85 11.05 13.44
C PHE A 2 5.67 12.19 12.78
N PHE A 3 6.98 12.28 13.06
CA PHE A 3 7.83 13.39 12.58
C PHE A 3 8.35 13.24 11.14
N ALA A 4 8.36 12.03 10.57
CA ALA A 4 8.81 11.80 9.18
C ALA A 4 7.80 12.31 8.13
N ALA A 5 6.55 12.54 8.54
CA ALA A 5 5.50 13.11 7.70
C ALA A 5 5.68 14.62 7.46
N ALA A 6 6.49 15.31 8.27
CA ALA A 6 6.68 16.76 8.21
C ALA A 6 7.62 17.23 7.08
N VAL A 7 8.40 16.32 6.49
CA VAL A 7 9.32 16.65 5.39
C VAL A 7 8.62 16.44 4.05
N ARG A 8 8.56 17.49 3.22
CA ARG A 8 7.82 17.55 1.92
C ARG A 8 8.09 16.40 0.95
N ILE A 9 9.26 15.77 1.04
CA ILE A 9 9.67 14.67 0.15
C ILE A 9 9.27 13.30 0.71
N THR A 10 9.33 13.10 2.03
CA THR A 10 9.01 11.81 2.66
C THR A 10 7.56 11.69 3.13
N GLY A 11 6.84 12.80 3.27
CA GLY A 11 5.42 12.81 3.68
C GLY A 11 4.52 11.96 2.77
N PRO A 12 4.51 12.21 1.44
CA PRO A 12 3.72 11.41 0.50
C PRO A 12 4.15 9.94 0.45
N PHE A 13 5.45 9.68 0.54
CA PHE A 13 6.00 8.31 0.55
C PHE A 13 5.58 7.54 1.81
N VAL A 14 5.62 8.17 2.97
CA VAL A 14 5.22 7.56 4.25
C VAL A 14 3.70 7.40 4.33
N ALA A 15 2.91 8.31 3.75
CA ALA A 15 1.47 8.15 3.61
C ALA A 15 1.14 6.98 2.65
N MET A 16 1.83 6.89 1.51
CA MET A 16 1.77 5.76 0.58
C MET A 16 1.99 4.42 1.26
N VAL A 17 3.12 4.29 1.96
CA VAL A 17 3.49 3.05 2.64
C VAL A 17 2.48 2.71 3.73
N ARG A 18 1.92 3.71 4.44
CA ARG A 18 0.87 3.46 5.45
C ARG A 18 -0.44 2.98 4.84
N PHE A 19 -0.87 3.54 3.72
CA PHE A 19 -2.08 3.08 3.03
C PHE A 19 -1.91 1.67 2.45
N MET A 20 -0.76 1.39 1.82
CA MET A 20 -0.42 0.04 1.35
C MET A 20 -0.40 -0.97 2.51
N ILE A 21 0.20 -0.61 3.64
CA ILE A 21 0.27 -1.51 4.80
C ILE A 21 -1.09 -1.67 5.50
N MET A 22 -1.94 -0.64 5.56
CA MET A 22 -3.21 -0.73 6.29
C MET A 22 -4.32 -1.40 5.46
N GLU A 23 -4.45 -1.05 4.19
CA GLU A 23 -5.59 -1.46 3.38
C GLU A 23 -5.34 -2.77 2.62
N ASP A 24 -4.17 -2.93 2.00
CA ASP A 24 -3.84 -4.12 1.21
C ASP A 24 -3.48 -5.32 2.09
N MET A 25 -2.77 -5.11 3.20
CA MET A 25 -2.39 -6.20 4.11
C MET A 25 -3.59 -6.90 4.74
N ARG A 26 -4.72 -6.19 4.89
CA ARG A 26 -5.97 -6.78 5.43
C ARG A 26 -6.56 -7.77 4.43
N GLN A 27 -6.67 -7.37 3.17
CA GLN A 27 -7.20 -8.24 2.11
C GLN A 27 -6.29 -9.45 1.88
N PHE A 28 -4.97 -9.21 1.89
CA PHE A 28 -3.96 -10.26 1.88
C PHE A 28 -4.11 -11.26 3.04
N SER A 29 -4.21 -10.75 4.27
CA SER A 29 -4.34 -11.60 5.47
C SER A 29 -5.58 -12.46 5.41
N ILE A 30 -6.72 -11.95 4.93
CA ILE A 30 -7.96 -12.73 4.82
C ILE A 30 -7.77 -13.92 3.87
N ILE A 31 -7.21 -13.68 2.68
CA ILE A 31 -6.96 -14.76 1.69
C ILE A 31 -6.00 -15.80 2.29
N TYR A 32 -4.89 -15.35 2.88
CA TYR A 32 -3.93 -16.22 3.54
C TYR A 32 -4.58 -17.08 4.64
N LEU A 33 -5.39 -16.47 5.52
CA LEU A 33 -6.07 -17.18 6.60
C LEU A 33 -7.06 -18.23 6.09
N VAL A 34 -7.80 -17.95 5.01
CA VAL A 34 -8.73 -18.92 4.40
C VAL A 34 -7.97 -20.13 3.87
N PHE A 35 -6.87 -19.92 3.15
CA PHE A 35 -6.03 -21.00 2.64
C PHE A 35 -5.36 -21.77 3.78
N LEU A 36 -4.77 -21.08 4.76
CA LEU A 36 -4.15 -21.69 5.93
C LEU A 36 -5.16 -22.54 6.72
N TYR A 37 -6.39 -22.06 6.88
CA TYR A 37 -7.44 -22.81 7.54
C TYR A 37 -7.86 -24.06 6.74
N GLY A 38 -8.00 -23.94 5.41
CA GLY A 38 -8.31 -25.08 4.53
C GLY A 38 -7.25 -26.18 4.58
N PHE A 39 -5.97 -25.82 4.50
CA PHE A 39 -4.87 -26.78 4.65
C PHE A 39 -4.75 -27.31 6.08
N SER A 40 -5.02 -26.51 7.11
CA SER A 40 -5.05 -26.96 8.52
C SER A 40 -6.00 -28.12 8.73
N GLN A 41 -7.21 -28.06 8.16
CA GLN A 41 -8.16 -29.18 8.25
C GLN A 41 -7.63 -30.44 7.54
N ALA A 42 -7.08 -30.30 6.34
CA ALA A 42 -6.52 -31.44 5.59
C ALA A 42 -5.35 -32.10 6.35
N PHE A 43 -4.42 -31.31 6.89
CA PHE A 43 -3.29 -31.79 7.69
C PHE A 43 -3.72 -32.37 9.03
N PHE A 44 -4.72 -31.79 9.70
CA PHE A 44 -5.30 -32.36 10.91
C PHE A 44 -5.80 -33.79 10.66
N PHE A 45 -6.51 -34.03 9.56
CA PHE A 45 -6.96 -35.38 9.21
C PHE A 45 -5.80 -36.32 8.80
N LEU A 46 -4.82 -35.82 8.04
CA LEU A 46 -3.70 -36.61 7.54
C LEU A 46 -2.65 -36.98 8.62
N LEU A 47 -2.52 -36.15 9.67
CA LEU A 47 -1.59 -36.36 10.78
C LEU A 47 -2.25 -37.02 11.99
N LYS A 48 -3.59 -37.03 12.06
CA LYS A 48 -4.33 -37.74 13.10
C LYS A 48 -4.22 -39.26 12.91
N GLN A 49 -3.39 -39.89 13.75
CA GLN A 49 -3.18 -41.34 13.76
C GLN A 49 -4.28 -42.04 14.59
N PRO A 50 -5.08 -42.96 14.02
CA PRO A 50 -5.93 -43.83 14.81
C PRO A 50 -5.08 -44.98 15.39
N GLY A 51 -4.72 -44.88 16.67
CA GLY A 51 -4.46 -46.08 17.48
C GLY A 51 -3.01 -46.49 17.82
N GLN A 52 -2.00 -45.61 17.77
CA GLN A 52 -0.65 -45.98 18.23
C GLN A 52 -0.29 -45.32 19.57
N VAL A 53 -0.50 -46.08 20.65
CA VAL A 53 -0.08 -45.76 22.02
C VAL A 53 1.41 -46.09 22.16
N ASP A 54 2.29 -45.17 21.74
CA ASP A 54 3.68 -45.18 22.17
C ASP A 54 3.87 -44.10 23.24
N VAL A 55 4.24 -44.54 24.44
CA VAL A 55 4.31 -43.75 25.68
C VAL A 55 5.29 -42.56 25.58
N ILE A 56 6.22 -42.60 24.61
CA ILE A 56 7.18 -41.51 24.32
C ILE A 56 6.60 -40.47 23.34
N LYS A 57 5.64 -40.86 22.47
CA LYS A 57 4.93 -39.93 21.57
C LYS A 57 3.84 -39.12 22.30
N HIS A 58 3.46 -39.46 23.53
CA HIS A 58 2.34 -38.84 24.23
C HIS A 58 2.49 -37.32 24.47
N TRP A 59 3.72 -36.80 24.50
CA TRP A 59 4.01 -35.37 24.65
C TRP A 59 4.00 -34.57 23.33
N ARG A 60 4.25 -35.21 22.17
CA ARG A 60 4.23 -34.54 20.84
C ARG A 60 2.98 -34.86 20.03
N SER A 61 2.44 -36.07 20.14
CA SER A 61 1.20 -36.47 19.48
C SER A 61 -0.05 -35.80 20.05
N SER A 62 0.03 -35.23 21.25
CA SER A 62 -1.00 -34.34 21.81
C SER A 62 -1.01 -32.96 21.13
N SER A 63 0.06 -32.58 20.40
CA SER A 63 0.09 -31.35 19.61
C SER A 63 -0.86 -31.42 18.40
N HIS A 64 -1.37 -32.58 18.02
CA HIS A 64 -2.34 -32.72 16.93
C HIS A 64 -3.75 -33.11 17.41
N SER A 65 -4.01 -33.12 18.72
CA SER A 65 -5.34 -33.46 19.26
C SER A 65 -6.35 -32.32 19.09
N HIS A 66 -5.88 -31.08 19.01
CA HIS A 66 -6.69 -29.87 18.88
C HIS A 66 -6.53 -29.23 17.50
N TYR A 67 -7.62 -28.77 16.89
CA TYR A 67 -7.58 -28.06 15.60
C TYR A 67 -6.67 -26.82 15.62
N HIS A 68 -6.59 -26.14 16.76
CA HIS A 68 -5.77 -24.94 16.93
C HIS A 68 -4.27 -25.23 16.85
N SER A 69 -3.83 -26.38 17.37
CA SER A 69 -2.40 -26.70 17.39
C SER A 69 -1.91 -27.13 16.00
N SER A 70 -2.71 -27.82 15.20
CA SER A 70 -2.40 -28.06 13.77
C SER A 70 -2.35 -26.77 12.95
N TRP A 71 -3.20 -25.79 13.25
CA TRP A 71 -3.12 -24.47 12.62
C TRP A 71 -1.81 -23.74 12.96
N MET A 72 -1.42 -23.75 14.25
CA MET A 72 -0.17 -23.13 14.71
C MET A 72 1.06 -23.81 14.09
N GLU A 73 1.00 -25.13 13.91
CA GLU A 73 2.09 -25.90 13.34
C GLU A 73 2.29 -25.60 11.85
N LEU A 74 1.20 -25.52 11.08
CA LEU A 74 1.27 -25.07 9.69
C LEU A 74 1.75 -23.62 9.55
N PHE A 75 1.38 -22.76 10.50
CA PHE A 75 1.90 -21.39 10.53
C PHE A 75 3.42 -21.39 10.75
N ARG A 76 3.94 -22.21 11.68
CA ARG A 76 5.39 -22.39 11.90
C ARG A 76 6.08 -22.97 10.66
N MET A 77 5.48 -23.94 10.00
CA MET A 77 6.00 -24.50 8.74
C MET A 77 6.09 -23.43 7.65
N THR A 78 5.08 -22.56 7.53
CA THR A 78 5.10 -21.44 6.55
C THR A 78 6.25 -20.47 6.80
N LEU A 79 6.64 -20.26 8.07
CA LEU A 79 7.80 -19.44 8.47
C LEU A 79 9.15 -20.14 8.29
N GLY A 80 9.18 -21.40 7.84
CA GLY A 80 10.40 -22.16 7.57
C GLY A 80 10.74 -23.22 8.64
N ALA A 81 9.98 -23.31 9.73
CA ALA A 81 10.20 -24.31 10.77
C ALA A 81 9.48 -25.63 10.41
N HIS A 82 10.16 -26.49 9.64
CA HIS A 82 9.61 -27.75 9.15
C HIS A 82 10.08 -28.95 9.98
N GLU A 83 9.13 -29.71 10.55
CA GLU A 83 9.41 -30.95 11.28
C GLU A 83 9.16 -32.16 10.35
N TYR A 84 10.12 -32.43 9.45
CA TYR A 84 10.01 -33.49 8.42
C TYR A 84 9.81 -34.91 8.98
N GLU A 85 10.27 -35.17 10.20
CA GLU A 85 10.16 -36.48 10.84
C GLU A 85 8.72 -36.87 11.18
N GLU A 86 7.84 -35.90 11.44
CA GLU A 86 6.44 -36.16 11.77
C GLU A 86 5.63 -36.50 10.51
N ILE A 87 5.96 -35.87 9.39
CA ILE A 87 5.35 -36.12 8.08
C ILE A 87 5.71 -37.52 7.57
N ARG A 88 6.97 -37.93 7.72
CA ARG A 88 7.46 -39.25 7.28
C ARG A 88 6.86 -40.41 8.07
N ASN A 89 6.64 -40.21 9.37
CA ASN A 89 6.09 -41.24 10.27
C ASN A 89 4.55 -41.27 10.30
N SER A 90 3.87 -40.60 9.36
CA SER A 90 2.41 -40.64 9.27
C SER A 90 1.92 -41.88 8.51
N TYR A 91 0.71 -42.33 8.86
CA TYR A 91 0.08 -43.55 8.31
C TYR A 91 -0.05 -43.48 6.78
N TYR A 92 -0.44 -42.32 6.25
CA TYR A 92 -0.54 -42.06 4.82
C TYR A 92 0.68 -41.28 4.30
N HIS A 93 1.89 -41.80 4.49
CA HIS A 93 3.13 -41.07 4.21
C HIS A 93 3.16 -40.45 2.79
N TRP A 94 2.72 -41.19 1.76
CA TRP A 94 2.70 -40.72 0.37
C TRP A 94 1.75 -39.54 0.17
N LEU A 95 0.54 -39.64 0.73
CA LEU A 95 -0.49 -38.62 0.61
C LEU A 95 -0.10 -37.34 1.36
N THR A 96 0.38 -37.48 2.60
CA THR A 96 0.85 -36.35 3.42
C THR A 96 2.04 -35.65 2.78
N GLN A 97 2.98 -36.40 2.19
CA GLN A 97 4.13 -35.85 1.49
C GLN A 97 3.72 -35.07 0.22
N MET A 98 2.74 -35.56 -0.53
CA MET A 98 2.20 -34.86 -1.71
C MET A 98 1.53 -33.53 -1.30
N PHE A 99 0.65 -33.54 -0.29
CA PHE A 99 0.01 -32.33 0.23
C PHE A 99 1.02 -31.32 0.80
N PHE A 100 2.10 -31.80 1.41
CA PHE A 100 3.17 -30.97 1.93
C PHE A 100 3.95 -30.25 0.83
N VAL A 101 4.35 -30.96 -0.23
CA VAL A 101 5.01 -30.33 -1.38
C VAL A 101 4.07 -29.33 -2.06
N LEU A 102 2.80 -29.69 -2.23
CA LEU A 102 1.78 -28.80 -2.77
C LEU A 102 1.65 -27.52 -1.94
N PHE A 103 1.54 -27.64 -0.62
CA PHE A 103 1.48 -26.52 0.32
C PHE A 103 2.72 -25.63 0.24
N MET A 104 3.92 -26.23 0.20
CA MET A 104 5.20 -25.52 0.14
C MET A 104 5.39 -24.70 -1.14
N ILE A 105 4.78 -25.12 -2.26
CA ILE A 105 4.84 -24.37 -3.53
C ILE A 105 3.69 -23.37 -3.61
N LEU A 106 2.47 -23.79 -3.28
CA LEU A 106 1.26 -23.01 -3.46
C LEU A 106 1.20 -21.82 -2.51
N MET A 107 1.60 -21.98 -1.23
CA MET A 107 1.56 -20.88 -0.26
C MET A 107 2.48 -19.72 -0.66
N PRO A 108 3.78 -19.93 -0.95
CA PRO A 108 4.65 -18.84 -1.39
C PRO A 108 4.20 -18.19 -2.69
N ILE A 109 3.67 -18.94 -3.66
CA ILE A 109 3.14 -18.37 -4.91
C ILE A 109 1.93 -17.50 -4.63
N LEU A 110 1.01 -17.91 -3.75
CA LEU A 110 -0.13 -17.08 -3.34
C LEU A 110 0.34 -15.82 -2.63
N LEU A 111 1.26 -15.95 -1.69
CA LEU A 111 1.83 -14.82 -0.95
C LEU A 111 2.49 -13.83 -1.93
N LEU A 112 3.28 -14.33 -2.89
CA LEU A 112 3.99 -13.52 -3.87
C LEU A 112 3.05 -12.87 -4.90
N ASN A 113 2.11 -13.63 -5.47
CA ASN A 113 1.18 -13.13 -6.48
C ASN A 113 0.27 -12.04 -5.91
N MET A 114 -0.18 -12.20 -4.67
CA MET A 114 -1.00 -11.20 -4.01
C MET A 114 -0.19 -9.98 -3.58
N LEU A 115 1.06 -10.16 -3.14
CA LEU A 115 1.98 -9.08 -2.82
C LEU A 115 2.29 -8.20 -4.06
N ILE A 116 2.53 -8.82 -5.22
CA ILE A 116 2.81 -8.12 -6.48
C ILE A 116 1.55 -7.45 -7.04
N ALA A 117 0.41 -8.15 -7.06
CA ALA A 117 -0.83 -7.62 -7.64
C ALA A 117 -1.36 -6.41 -6.87
N MET A 118 -1.31 -6.45 -5.54
CA MET A 118 -1.71 -5.30 -4.73
C MET A 118 -0.69 -4.17 -4.87
N MET A 119 0.62 -4.43 -4.72
CA MET A 119 1.61 -3.36 -4.93
C MET A 119 1.52 -2.71 -6.32
N GLY A 120 1.16 -3.45 -7.37
CA GLY A 120 0.93 -2.89 -8.71
C GLY A 120 -0.31 -1.98 -8.77
N ASN A 121 -1.43 -2.39 -8.18
CA ASN A 121 -2.69 -1.65 -8.24
C ASN A 121 -2.74 -0.46 -7.26
N THR A 122 -2.30 -0.64 -6.01
CA THR A 122 -2.19 0.48 -5.06
C THR A 122 -1.08 1.44 -5.43
N TYR A 123 0.01 1.02 -6.08
CA TYR A 123 0.98 1.99 -6.58
C TYR A 123 0.35 2.93 -7.63
N ALA A 124 -0.42 2.39 -8.57
CA ALA A 124 -1.12 3.18 -9.58
C ALA A 124 -2.23 4.06 -8.98
N LEU A 125 -2.99 3.56 -8.00
CA LEU A 125 -4.06 4.32 -7.37
C LEU A 125 -3.51 5.40 -6.43
N VAL A 126 -2.54 5.04 -5.58
CA VAL A 126 -1.95 5.96 -4.62
C VAL A 126 -1.07 7.00 -5.30
N ILE A 127 -0.39 6.74 -6.42
CA ILE A 127 0.31 7.82 -7.13
C ILE A 127 -0.67 8.90 -7.60
N SER A 128 -1.87 8.50 -8.05
CA SER A 128 -2.89 9.46 -8.51
C SER A 128 -3.57 10.22 -7.36
N GLU A 129 -3.91 9.54 -6.27
CA GLU A 129 -4.54 10.18 -5.10
C GLU A 129 -3.54 10.96 -4.23
N SER A 130 -2.30 10.50 -4.13
CA SER A 130 -1.25 11.17 -3.33
C SER A 130 -0.91 12.55 -3.87
N GLU A 131 -1.01 12.79 -5.18
CA GLU A 131 -0.79 14.12 -5.77
C GLU A 131 -1.89 15.08 -5.33
N ARG A 132 -3.14 14.61 -5.28
CA ARG A 132 -4.29 15.38 -4.78
C ARG A 132 -4.19 15.65 -3.28
N GLU A 133 -3.82 14.63 -2.50
CA GLU A 133 -3.65 14.78 -1.05
C GLU A 133 -2.46 15.71 -0.72
N TRP A 134 -1.36 15.59 -1.46
CA TRP A 134 -0.19 16.43 -1.30
C TRP A 134 -0.50 17.91 -1.61
N THR A 135 -1.20 18.19 -2.71
CA THR A 135 -1.61 19.56 -3.04
C THR A 135 -2.55 20.15 -1.99
N MET A 136 -3.47 19.34 -1.44
CA MET A 136 -4.34 19.76 -0.34
C MET A 136 -3.55 20.06 0.95
N GLN A 137 -2.62 19.19 1.34
CA GLN A 137 -1.77 19.41 2.51
C GLN A 137 -0.87 20.64 2.32
N TRP A 138 -0.33 20.84 1.12
CA TRP A 138 0.47 22.01 0.78
C TRP A 138 -0.33 23.31 0.92
N ALA A 139 -1.57 23.33 0.43
CA ALA A 139 -2.47 24.47 0.56
C ALA A 139 -2.83 24.78 2.02
N LYS A 140 -3.07 23.75 2.85
CA LYS A 140 -3.33 23.93 4.29
C LYS A 140 -2.14 24.56 5.01
N ILE A 141 -0.94 24.03 4.79
CA ILE A 141 0.30 24.57 5.38
C ILE A 141 0.50 26.03 4.93
N LEU A 142 0.28 26.32 3.64
CA LEU A 142 0.41 27.68 3.11
C LEU A 142 -0.57 28.65 3.77
N LEU A 143 -1.82 28.23 3.95
CA LEU A 143 -2.87 29.04 4.58
C LEU A 143 -2.63 29.23 6.08
N GLU A 144 -2.07 28.25 6.77
CA GLU A 144 -1.63 28.38 8.16
C GLU A 144 -0.45 29.35 8.29
N LEU A 145 0.53 29.27 7.37
CA LEU A 145 1.63 30.23 7.28
C LEU A 145 1.11 31.65 7.03
N GLU A 146 0.17 31.82 6.10
CA GLU A 146 -0.43 33.11 5.79
C GLU A 146 -1.19 33.69 6.99
N LYS A 147 -1.91 32.84 7.75
CA LYS A 147 -2.57 33.25 8.99
C LYS A 147 -1.61 33.61 10.12
N ALA A 148 -0.42 33.03 10.14
CA ALA A 148 0.62 33.34 11.14
C ALA A 148 1.35 34.67 10.87
N LEU A 149 1.24 35.21 9.65
CA LEU A 149 1.83 36.51 9.26
C LEU A 149 0.97 37.69 9.73
N SER A 150 1.63 38.78 10.13
CA SER A 150 0.91 40.02 10.46
C SER A 150 0.33 40.69 9.20
N LEU A 151 -0.74 41.46 9.35
CA LEU A 151 -1.37 42.21 8.25
C LEU A 151 -0.41 43.17 7.53
N LYS A 152 0.66 43.63 8.21
CA LYS A 152 1.68 44.51 7.62
C LYS A 152 2.61 43.71 6.70
N GLU A 153 3.06 42.54 7.15
CA GLU A 153 3.94 41.67 6.38
C GLU A 153 3.22 41.05 5.18
N SER A 154 1.97 40.62 5.35
CA SER A 154 1.15 40.11 4.24
C SER A 154 0.98 41.16 3.12
N LYS A 155 0.74 42.43 3.47
CA LYS A 155 0.67 43.54 2.49
C LYS A 155 2.01 43.79 1.77
N LEU A 156 3.12 43.67 2.49
CA LEU A 156 4.46 43.80 1.91
C LEU A 156 4.73 42.68 0.90
N PHE A 157 4.41 41.43 1.24
CA PHE A 157 4.53 40.31 0.32
C PHE A 157 3.60 40.47 -0.90
N LEU A 158 2.36 40.93 -0.70
CA LEU A 158 1.45 41.23 -1.82
C LEU A 158 2.04 42.28 -2.78
N SER A 159 2.69 43.33 -2.25
CA SER A 159 3.32 44.36 -3.08
C SER A 159 4.52 43.84 -3.88
N GLN A 160 5.20 42.77 -3.42
CA GLN A 160 6.32 42.17 -4.14
C GLN A 160 5.88 41.29 -5.31
N TYR A 161 4.69 40.68 -5.24
CA TYR A 161 4.17 39.80 -6.30
C TYR A 161 3.21 40.50 -7.28
N THR A 162 2.88 41.78 -7.05
CA THR A 162 1.99 42.56 -7.92
C THR A 162 2.77 43.42 -8.91
N LEU A 163 2.33 43.44 -10.16
CA LEU A 163 2.84 44.35 -11.19
C LEU A 163 1.88 45.52 -11.34
N THR A 164 2.41 46.73 -11.34
CA THR A 164 1.67 47.94 -11.72
C THR A 164 1.50 48.00 -13.23
N ILE A 165 0.26 47.93 -13.72
CA ILE A 165 -0.06 47.95 -15.15
C ILE A 165 -0.13 49.38 -15.69
N ALA A 166 -0.58 50.33 -14.87
CA ALA A 166 -0.74 51.73 -15.26
C ALA A 166 0.02 52.65 -14.31
N PRO A 167 0.71 53.70 -14.81
CA PRO A 167 1.30 54.72 -13.96
C PRO A 167 0.19 55.47 -13.20
N LYS A 168 0.52 55.92 -11.99
CA LYS A 168 -0.40 56.67 -11.11
C LYS A 168 -0.93 57.90 -11.84
N THR A 169 -2.23 57.94 -12.12
CA THR A 169 -2.97 59.19 -12.30
C THR A 169 -3.30 59.72 -10.91
N GLU A 170 -3.07 61.01 -10.66
CA GLU A 170 -2.89 61.64 -9.33
C GLU A 170 -4.00 61.44 -8.28
N LEU A 171 -5.16 60.86 -8.64
CA LEU A 171 -6.29 60.66 -7.73
C LEU A 171 -6.64 59.19 -7.46
N GLU A 172 -6.00 58.22 -8.12
CA GLU A 172 -6.40 56.81 -8.04
C GLU A 172 -5.26 55.88 -7.59
N LYS A 173 -5.61 54.85 -6.81
CA LYS A 173 -4.65 53.81 -6.40
C LYS A 173 -4.07 53.16 -7.66
N PRO A 174 -2.76 52.87 -7.69
CA PRO A 174 -2.13 52.26 -8.87
C PRO A 174 -2.83 50.95 -9.19
N LEU A 175 -3.18 50.75 -10.46
CA LEU A 175 -3.84 49.55 -10.93
C LEU A 175 -2.82 48.41 -10.94
N THR A 176 -2.76 47.67 -9.84
CA THR A 176 -1.90 46.48 -9.65
C THR A 176 -2.64 45.22 -10.06
N ALA A 177 -1.98 44.35 -10.81
CA ALA A 177 -2.47 43.00 -11.10
C ALA A 177 -1.44 41.93 -10.78
N LEU A 178 -1.93 40.70 -10.65
CA LEU A 178 -1.11 39.51 -10.47
C LEU A 178 -0.73 38.95 -11.84
N MET A 179 0.56 38.71 -12.04
CA MET A 179 1.05 38.04 -13.25
C MET A 179 0.93 36.52 -13.08
N VAL A 180 0.07 35.92 -13.90
CA VAL A 180 -0.04 34.45 -13.98
C VAL A 180 0.66 33.96 -15.25
N ILE A 181 1.87 33.43 -15.12
CA ILE A 181 2.60 32.84 -16.24
C ILE A 181 2.14 31.39 -16.43
N LYS A 182 1.22 31.16 -17.38
CA LYS A 182 0.83 29.80 -17.79
C LYS A 182 1.83 29.27 -18.84
N LYS A 183 2.73 28.38 -18.44
CA LYS A 183 3.54 27.60 -19.39
C LYS A 183 2.70 26.45 -19.95
N MET A 184 2.53 26.40 -21.27
CA MET A 184 1.87 25.29 -21.96
C MET A 184 2.89 24.55 -22.82
N SER A 185 2.91 23.22 -22.76
CA SER A 185 3.84 22.37 -23.54
C SER A 185 3.55 22.36 -25.04
N THR A 186 2.31 22.63 -25.43
CA THR A 186 1.87 22.71 -26.83
C THR A 186 1.47 24.13 -27.19
N SER A 187 2.01 24.67 -28.28
CA SER A 187 1.57 25.99 -28.77
C SER A 187 0.09 25.95 -29.21
N LYS A 188 -0.60 27.08 -29.09
CA LYS A 188 -1.98 27.23 -29.60
C LYS A 188 -2.06 26.89 -31.09
N ALA A 189 -1.01 27.18 -31.86
CA ALA A 189 -0.91 26.83 -33.27
C ALA A 189 -0.88 25.31 -33.49
N LYS A 190 -0.11 24.57 -32.68
CA LYS A 190 -0.05 23.10 -32.75
C LYS A 190 -1.38 22.45 -32.37
N LYS A 191 -2.09 22.98 -31.37
CA LYS A 191 -3.46 22.53 -31.02
C LYS A 191 -4.46 22.78 -32.16
N ARG A 192 -4.40 23.96 -32.80
CA ARG A 192 -5.26 24.29 -33.96
C ARG A 192 -5.01 23.33 -35.13
N LYS A 193 -3.74 23.04 -35.43
CA LYS A 193 -3.39 22.13 -36.53
C LYS A 193 -3.90 20.70 -36.26
N LEU A 194 -3.66 20.17 -35.07
CA LEU A 194 -4.16 18.85 -34.66
C LEU A 194 -5.70 18.76 -34.65
N ALA A 195 -6.40 19.82 -34.24
CA ALA A 195 -7.86 19.84 -34.25
C ALA A 195 -8.44 19.81 -35.67
N ILE A 196 -7.78 20.47 -36.64
CA ILE A 196 -8.17 20.42 -38.05
C ILE A 196 -7.87 19.04 -38.65
N ASP A 197 -6.71 18.45 -38.30
CA ASP A 197 -6.33 17.12 -38.78
C ASP A 197 -7.28 16.03 -38.25
N ASN A 198 -7.71 16.11 -36.98
CA ASN A 198 -8.64 15.16 -36.35
C ASN A 198 -10.11 15.30 -36.82
N TRP A 199 -10.51 16.42 -37.42
CA TRP A 199 -11.88 16.62 -37.92
C TRP A 199 -12.05 16.14 -39.38
N LYS A 200 -10.99 15.68 -40.04
CA LYS A 200 -11.05 15.16 -41.42
C LYS A 200 -11.14 13.63 -41.50
N LEU A 201 -11.44 12.96 -40.38
CA LEU A 201 -11.86 11.55 -40.30
C LEU A 201 -13.38 11.49 -40.10
#